data_AF-A0A7C9KRI0-F1
#
_entry.id   AF-A0A7C9KRI0-F1
#
_cell.length_a   1.000
_cell.length_b   1.000
_cell.length_c   1.000
_cell.angle_alpha   90.00
_cell.angle_beta   90.00
_cell.angle_gamma   90.00
#
_symmetry.space_group_name_H-M   'P 1'
#
loop_
_entity.id
_entity.type
_entity.pdbx_description
1 polymer ?
#
loop_
_entity_poly.entity_id
_entity_poly.type
_entity_poly.pdbx_seq_one_letter_code
_entity_poly.pdbx_strand_id
1 'polypeptide(L)'
;AGRLPALPGTAATMGDWSDHLTTVFPEVRLKRYLEMRGADGGPWRRICALPALWTGLLYDPGALDAAWDLCKDFTLEEHEYLRREVPRQALRTPFRGRPLLALAREVVALARAGLNARGVLDATGTNEAYHLETLEDILRRETTPAEMKLDLYHGRWNGSVDPLYSEYAY
;
A
#
# COMPACT_ATOMS: atom_id res chain seq x y z
N ALA A 1 3.96 1.27 38.09
CA ALA A 1 4.77 2.28 37.36
C ALA A 1 5.94 2.74 38.24
N GLY A 2 6.97 3.40 37.70
CA GLY A 2 8.05 3.99 38.52
C GLY A 2 9.17 3.07 39.01
N ARG A 3 9.28 1.85 38.46
CA ARG A 3 10.29 0.85 38.90
C ARG A 3 11.51 0.73 37.97
N LEU A 4 11.61 1.60 36.97
CA LEU A 4 12.74 1.59 36.03
C LEU A 4 14.01 2.04 36.77
N PRO A 5 15.07 1.21 36.86
CA PRO A 5 16.28 1.58 37.61
C PRO A 5 16.96 2.85 37.07
N ALA A 6 16.87 3.08 35.76
CA ALA A 6 17.41 4.28 35.10
C ALA A 6 16.57 5.55 35.35
N LEU A 7 15.31 5.41 35.81
CA LEU A 7 14.41 6.54 36.07
C LEU A 7 13.45 6.22 37.25
N PRO A 8 13.96 6.11 38.49
CA PRO A 8 13.16 5.68 39.64
C PRO A 8 12.06 6.68 40.00
N GLY A 9 10.88 6.20 40.36
CA GLY A 9 9.76 7.05 40.79
C GLY A 9 8.97 7.69 39.64
N THR A 10 9.46 7.67 38.41
CA THR A 10 8.76 8.24 37.25
C THR A 10 7.76 7.26 36.65
N ALA A 11 6.48 7.65 36.64
CA ALA A 11 5.43 6.89 35.95
C ALA A 11 5.26 7.38 34.51
N ALA A 12 5.05 6.44 33.58
CA ALA A 12 4.72 6.76 32.20
C ALA A 12 3.37 7.51 32.12
N THR A 13 3.33 8.50 31.25
CA THR A 13 2.18 9.34 30.92
C THR A 13 1.49 8.84 29.64
N MET A 14 0.34 9.42 29.31
CA MET A 14 -0.27 9.21 27.99
C MET A 14 0.57 9.76 26.84
N GLY A 15 1.44 10.75 27.11
CA GLY A 15 2.43 11.23 26.15
C GLY A 15 3.45 10.14 25.84
N ASP A 16 4.05 9.55 26.88
CA ASP A 16 5.00 8.44 26.75
C ASP A 16 4.38 7.24 26.02
N TRP A 17 3.10 6.95 26.25
CA TRP A 17 2.37 5.92 25.51
C TRP A 17 2.22 6.25 24.03
N SER A 18 1.87 7.50 23.70
CA SER A 18 1.77 7.95 22.30
C SER A 18 3.11 7.90 21.57
N ASP A 19 4.19 8.24 22.28
CA ASP A 19 5.56 8.16 21.77
C ASP A 19 5.97 6.69 21.57
N HIS A 20 5.68 5.82 22.53
CA HIS A 20 5.91 4.39 22.42
C HIS A 20 5.18 3.75 21.22
N LEU A 21 3.92 4.12 20.97
CA LEU A 21 3.20 3.65 19.79
C LEU A 21 3.86 4.09 18.46
N THR A 22 4.65 5.16 18.47
CA THR A 22 5.40 5.61 17.29
C THR A 22 6.64 4.73 17.02
N THR A 23 7.08 3.93 18.00
CA THR A 23 8.24 3.02 17.86
C THR A 23 7.87 1.61 17.39
N VAL A 24 6.58 1.31 17.23
CA VAL A 24 6.12 0.01 16.68
C VAL A 24 5.96 0.14 15.17
N PHE A 25 6.45 -0.83 14.39
CA PHE A 25 6.48 -0.78 12.92
C PHE A 25 5.90 -2.04 12.23
N PRO A 26 4.61 -2.36 12.45
CA PRO A 26 3.91 -3.41 11.69
C PRO A 26 3.52 -2.90 10.29
N GLU A 27 2.95 -3.77 9.43
CA GLU A 27 2.42 -3.37 8.11
C GLU A 27 1.22 -2.43 8.23
N VAL A 28 0.38 -2.66 9.24
CA VAL A 28 -0.76 -1.81 9.58
C VAL A 28 -0.66 -1.44 11.05
N ARG A 29 -0.57 -0.14 11.34
CA ARG A 29 -0.36 0.36 12.70
C ARG A 29 -1.62 1.02 13.23
N LEU A 30 -2.01 0.65 14.44
CA LEU A 30 -3.08 1.29 15.19
C LEU A 30 -2.52 2.38 16.11
N LYS A 31 -3.02 3.60 15.93
CA LYS A 31 -2.95 4.71 16.90
C LYS A 31 -4.37 5.14 17.23
N ARG A 32 -4.65 6.44 17.23
CA ARG A 32 -6.03 6.96 17.18
C ARG A 32 -6.69 6.79 15.79
N TYR A 33 -5.91 6.28 14.84
CA TYR A 33 -6.26 6.02 13.45
C TYR A 33 -5.44 4.80 12.99
N LEU A 34 -5.79 4.24 11.83
CA LEU A 34 -5.03 3.18 11.18
C LEU A 34 -4.03 3.78 10.18
N GLU A 35 -2.82 3.24 10.14
CA GLU A 35 -1.78 3.61 9.18
C GLU A 35 -1.46 2.40 8.30
N MET A 36 -1.54 2.55 6.98
CA MET A 36 -1.16 1.53 6.00
C MET A 36 0.29 1.80 5.57
N ARG A 37 1.20 0.84 5.78
CA ARG A 37 2.65 1.11 5.80
C ARG A 37 3.47 0.27 4.80
N GLY A 38 2.82 -0.57 4.01
CA GLY A 38 3.49 -1.55 3.13
C GLY A 38 3.85 -1.04 1.72
N ALA A 39 3.69 0.26 1.43
CA ALA A 39 3.89 0.79 0.08
C ALA A 39 5.23 1.55 -0.06
N ASP A 40 5.94 1.29 -1.15
CA ASP A 40 7.12 2.04 -1.54
C ASP A 40 6.79 3.49 -1.91
N GLY A 41 7.75 4.39 -1.69
CA GLY A 41 7.70 5.73 -2.24
C GLY A 41 7.72 5.75 -3.78
N GLY A 42 7.19 6.82 -4.38
CA GLY A 42 7.15 6.95 -5.83
C GLY A 42 6.71 8.34 -6.29
N PRO A 43 6.77 8.64 -7.60
CA PRO A 43 6.42 9.93 -8.15
C PRO A 43 4.97 10.31 -7.80
N TRP A 44 4.68 11.60 -7.89
CA TRP A 44 3.40 12.23 -7.53
C TRP A 44 2.15 11.38 -7.78
N ARG A 45 1.97 10.85 -8.99
CA ARG A 45 0.78 10.05 -9.34
C ARG A 45 0.59 8.83 -8.43
N ARG A 46 1.67 8.16 -8.00
CA ARG A 46 1.61 7.02 -7.08
C ARG A 46 1.36 7.45 -5.63
N ILE A 47 1.86 8.62 -5.24
CA ILE A 47 1.56 9.21 -3.92
C ILE A 47 0.06 9.44 -3.79
N CYS A 48 -0.61 9.95 -4.84
CA CYS A 48 -2.05 10.16 -4.82
C CYS A 48 -2.85 8.85 -4.91
N ALA A 49 -2.34 7.84 -5.61
CA ALA A 49 -3.03 6.57 -5.78
C ALA A 49 -3.10 5.71 -4.52
N LEU A 50 -2.06 5.76 -3.66
CA LEU A 50 -2.02 5.01 -2.41
C LEU A 50 -3.20 5.35 -1.45
N PRO A 51 -3.44 6.62 -1.10
CA PRO A 51 -4.60 6.96 -0.26
C PRO A 51 -5.92 6.72 -1.01
N ALA A 52 -5.97 6.90 -2.33
CA ALA A 52 -7.18 6.59 -3.11
C ALA A 52 -7.54 5.09 -3.00
N LEU A 53 -6.56 4.19 -3.11
CA LEU A 53 -6.77 2.75 -2.95
C LEU A 53 -7.41 2.42 -1.60
N TRP A 54 -6.79 2.87 -0.51
CA TRP A 54 -7.29 2.57 0.84
C TRP A 54 -8.60 3.29 1.16
N THR A 55 -8.80 4.51 0.67
CA THR A 55 -10.08 5.22 0.82
C THR A 55 -11.20 4.47 0.11
N GLY A 56 -10.95 4.00 -1.11
CA GLY A 56 -11.91 3.22 -1.88
C GLY A 56 -12.28 1.90 -1.23
N LEU A 57 -11.33 1.21 -0.61
CA LEU A 57 -11.60 -0.06 0.07
C LEU A 57 -12.29 0.11 1.42
N LEU A 58 -11.94 1.15 2.19
CA LEU A 58 -12.27 1.20 3.61
C LEU A 58 -13.41 2.17 3.95
N TYR A 59 -13.68 3.17 3.12
CA TYR A 59 -14.60 4.28 3.46
C TYR A 59 -15.95 4.21 2.74
N ASP A 60 -16.23 3.11 2.05
CA ASP A 60 -17.57 2.71 1.61
C ASP A 60 -17.92 1.34 2.26
N PRO A 61 -19.07 1.19 2.92
CA PRO A 61 -19.42 -0.07 3.60
C PRO A 61 -19.48 -1.27 2.66
N GLY A 62 -19.99 -1.11 1.43
CA GLY A 62 -20.11 -2.20 0.47
C GLY A 62 -18.74 -2.66 -0.05
N ALA A 63 -17.86 -1.70 -0.35
CA ALA A 63 -16.48 -1.99 -0.73
C ALA A 63 -15.69 -2.65 0.42
N LEU A 64 -15.92 -2.22 1.66
CA LEU A 64 -15.27 -2.80 2.85
C LEU A 64 -15.68 -4.25 3.07
N ASP A 65 -16.99 -4.54 3.02
CA ASP A 65 -17.50 -5.90 3.16
C ASP A 65 -16.98 -6.82 2.04
N ALA A 66 -16.98 -6.34 0.80
CA ALA A 66 -16.43 -7.09 -0.33
C ALA A 66 -14.92 -7.31 -0.22
N ALA A 67 -14.17 -6.33 0.27
CA ALA A 67 -12.74 -6.48 0.52
C ALA A 67 -12.45 -7.48 1.65
N TRP A 68 -13.30 -7.51 2.68
CA TRP A 68 -13.23 -8.52 3.73
C TRP A 68 -13.54 -9.92 3.18
N ASP A 69 -14.54 -10.06 2.31
CA ASP A 69 -14.86 -11.34 1.67
C ASP A 69 -13.70 -11.92 0.86
N LEU A 70 -12.82 -11.08 0.29
CA LEU A 70 -11.63 -11.53 -0.43
C LEU A 70 -10.57 -12.17 0.47
N CYS A 71 -10.48 -11.79 1.75
CA CYS A 71 -9.35 -12.15 2.61
C CYS A 71 -9.73 -12.81 3.94
N LYS A 72 -11.02 -12.91 4.28
CA LYS A 72 -11.50 -13.43 5.56
C LYS A 72 -11.10 -14.87 5.88
N ASP A 73 -10.77 -15.65 4.85
CA ASP A 73 -10.35 -17.04 4.97
C ASP A 73 -8.83 -17.21 4.78
N PHE A 74 -8.07 -16.12 4.69
CA PHE A 74 -6.60 -16.21 4.58
C PHE A 74 -6.02 -16.71 5.89
N THR A 75 -5.16 -17.72 5.81
CA THR A 75 -4.45 -18.23 6.99
C THR A 75 -3.24 -17.36 7.34
N LEU A 76 -2.73 -17.50 8.56
CA LEU A 76 -1.51 -16.79 8.96
C LEU A 76 -0.31 -17.18 8.10
N GLU A 77 -0.22 -18.45 7.68
CA GLU A 77 0.81 -18.95 6.79
C GLU A 77 0.71 -18.34 5.40
N GLU A 78 -0.50 -18.13 4.89
CA GLU A 78 -0.75 -17.44 3.62
C GLU A 78 -0.36 -15.95 3.70
N HIS A 79 -0.71 -15.28 4.80
CA HIS A 79 -0.29 -13.90 5.06
C HIS A 79 1.25 -13.78 5.09
N GLU A 80 1.93 -14.66 5.82
CA GLU A 80 3.40 -14.64 5.91
C GLU A 80 4.05 -15.01 4.58
N TYR A 81 3.49 -15.98 3.86
CA TYR A 81 3.94 -16.33 2.51
C TYR A 81 3.88 -15.11 1.57
N LEU A 82 2.73 -14.41 1.52
CA LEU A 82 2.60 -13.22 0.68
C LEU A 82 3.56 -12.11 1.12
N ARG A 83 3.68 -11.86 2.43
CA ARG A 83 4.63 -10.88 2.98
C ARG A 83 6.06 -11.15 2.51
N ARG A 84 6.49 -12.41 2.50
CA ARG A 84 7.85 -12.82 2.14
C ARG A 84 8.09 -12.84 0.64
N GLU A 85 7.13 -13.32 -0.14
CA GLU A 85 7.34 -13.59 -1.57
C GLU A 85 7.03 -12.40 -2.47
N VAL A 86 6.08 -11.54 -2.11
CA VAL A 86 5.71 -10.35 -2.92
C VAL A 86 6.87 -9.40 -3.16
N PRO A 87 7.75 -9.10 -2.18
CA PRO A 87 8.93 -8.27 -2.43
C PRO A 87 9.87 -8.82 -3.51
N ARG A 88 9.86 -10.14 -3.75
CA ARG A 88 10.74 -10.83 -4.70
C ARG A 88 10.07 -11.09 -6.05
N GLN A 89 8.80 -11.51 -6.02
CA GLN A 89 8.07 -12.03 -7.18
C GLN A 89 6.98 -11.07 -7.67
N ALA A 90 6.71 -10.00 -6.92
CA ALA A 90 5.76 -8.96 -7.26
C ALA A 90 4.37 -9.52 -7.62
N LEU A 91 3.75 -9.00 -8.69
CA LEU A 91 2.43 -9.43 -9.16
C LEU A 91 2.41 -10.87 -9.70
N ARG A 92 3.57 -11.47 -9.96
CA ARG A 92 3.68 -12.86 -10.41
C ARG A 92 3.69 -13.87 -9.27
N THR A 93 3.75 -13.43 -8.01
CA THR A 93 3.70 -14.30 -6.83
C THR A 93 2.56 -15.31 -6.94
N PRO A 94 2.81 -16.63 -6.96
CA PRO A 94 1.75 -17.64 -7.01
C PRO A 94 0.95 -17.62 -5.71
N PHE A 95 -0.37 -17.57 -5.77
CA PHE A 95 -1.25 -17.57 -4.62
C PHE A 95 -2.56 -18.29 -4.95
N ARG A 96 -2.88 -19.35 -4.18
CA ARG A 96 -4.11 -20.17 -4.37
C ARG A 96 -4.36 -20.59 -5.84
N GLY A 97 -3.31 -21.05 -6.53
CA GLY A 97 -3.39 -21.55 -7.90
C GLY A 97 -3.44 -20.49 -9.02
N ARG A 98 -3.34 -19.20 -8.68
CA ARG A 98 -3.32 -18.07 -9.64
C ARG A 98 -2.23 -17.06 -9.27
N PRO A 99 -1.74 -16.22 -10.20
CA PRO A 99 -0.82 -15.14 -9.84
C PRO A 99 -1.53 -14.09 -8.97
N LEU A 100 -0.80 -13.48 -8.03
CA LEU A 100 -1.31 -12.42 -7.17
C LEU A 100 -1.87 -11.23 -7.95
N LEU A 101 -1.38 -10.99 -9.16
CA LEU A 101 -1.94 -10.05 -10.14
C LEU A 101 -3.46 -10.12 -10.19
N ALA A 102 -4.00 -11.33 -10.17
CA ALA A 102 -5.40 -11.56 -10.38
C ALA A 102 -6.22 -11.15 -9.13
N LEU A 103 -5.68 -11.34 -7.91
CA LEU A 103 -6.23 -10.73 -6.68
C LEU A 103 -6.08 -9.20 -6.71
N ALA A 104 -4.94 -8.68 -7.17
CA ALA A 104 -4.71 -7.24 -7.25
C ALA A 104 -5.71 -6.53 -8.19
N ARG A 105 -6.14 -7.18 -9.29
CA ARG A 105 -7.21 -6.69 -10.17
C ARG A 105 -8.55 -6.58 -9.44
N GLU A 106 -8.90 -7.58 -8.63
CA GLU A 106 -10.13 -7.57 -7.83
C GLU A 106 -10.08 -6.45 -6.78
N VAL A 107 -8.96 -6.30 -6.08
CA VAL A 107 -8.76 -5.25 -5.07
C VAL A 107 -8.87 -3.85 -5.68
N VAL A 108 -8.22 -3.57 -6.82
CA VAL A 108 -8.31 -2.25 -7.46
C VAL A 108 -9.73 -1.98 -7.99
N ALA A 109 -10.44 -3.00 -8.49
CA ALA A 109 -11.83 -2.86 -8.92
C ALA A 109 -12.76 -2.51 -7.75
N LEU A 110 -12.59 -3.15 -6.59
CA LEU A 110 -13.34 -2.83 -5.36
C LEU A 110 -13.05 -1.41 -4.88
N ALA A 111 -11.78 -1.00 -4.88
CA ALA A 111 -11.41 0.36 -4.51
C ALA A 111 -12.08 1.40 -5.42
N ARG A 112 -12.08 1.16 -6.75
CA ARG A 112 -12.78 2.04 -7.70
C ARG A 112 -14.28 2.08 -7.43
N ALA A 113 -14.91 0.94 -7.15
CA ALA A 113 -16.32 0.89 -6.81
C ALA A 113 -16.64 1.73 -5.57
N GLY A 114 -15.84 1.62 -4.51
CA GLY A 114 -16.03 2.41 -3.29
C GLY A 114 -15.81 3.92 -3.48
N LEU A 115 -14.80 4.33 -4.26
CA LEU A 115 -14.61 5.75 -4.60
C LEU A 115 -15.77 6.30 -5.45
N ASN A 116 -16.27 5.52 -6.41
CA ASN A 116 -17.44 5.89 -7.19
C ASN A 116 -18.70 6.02 -6.31
N ALA A 117 -18.90 5.10 -5.36
CA ALA A 117 -20.02 5.13 -4.43
C ALA A 117 -19.97 6.35 -3.49
N ARG A 118 -18.78 6.74 -3.04
CA ARG A 118 -18.56 7.97 -2.28
C ARG A 118 -18.89 9.23 -3.07
N GLY A 119 -18.66 9.22 -4.38
CA GLY A 119 -19.07 10.29 -5.28
C GLY A 119 -18.38 11.64 -5.03
N VAL A 120 -17.19 11.65 -4.43
CA VAL A 120 -16.44 12.89 -4.19
C VAL A 120 -15.84 13.39 -5.51
N LEU A 121 -16.17 14.63 -5.85
CA LEU A 121 -15.71 15.29 -7.06
C LEU A 121 -14.72 16.42 -6.72
N ASP A 122 -13.74 16.64 -7.59
CA ASP A 122 -12.90 17.83 -7.52
C ASP A 122 -13.61 19.10 -8.05
N ALA A 123 -12.90 20.23 -8.05
CA ALA A 123 -13.43 21.51 -8.52
C ALA A 123 -13.84 21.52 -10.01
N THR A 124 -13.38 20.54 -10.80
CA THR A 124 -13.71 20.38 -12.22
C THR A 124 -14.84 19.37 -12.46
N GLY A 125 -15.35 18.73 -11.40
CA GLY A 125 -16.36 17.69 -11.50
C GLY A 125 -15.78 16.29 -11.75
N THR A 126 -14.46 16.12 -11.64
CA THR A 126 -13.80 14.81 -11.84
C THR A 126 -13.91 13.98 -10.56
N ASN A 127 -14.35 12.73 -10.69
CA ASN A 127 -14.46 11.80 -9.57
C ASN A 127 -13.08 11.33 -9.07
N GLU A 128 -12.89 11.30 -7.75
CA GLU A 128 -11.63 10.89 -7.09
C GLU A 128 -11.07 9.52 -7.54
N ALA A 129 -11.90 8.65 -8.12
CA ALA A 129 -11.49 7.36 -8.68
C ALA A 129 -10.45 7.45 -9.81
N TYR A 130 -10.28 8.60 -10.47
CA TYR A 130 -9.23 8.78 -11.49
C TYR A 130 -7.81 8.55 -10.93
N HIS A 131 -7.59 8.76 -9.63
CA HIS A 131 -6.30 8.50 -8.99
C HIS A 131 -5.87 7.03 -9.08
N LEU A 132 -6.81 6.09 -9.28
CA LEU A 132 -6.51 4.67 -9.43
C LEU A 132 -5.99 4.29 -10.82
N GLU A 133 -6.08 5.17 -11.83
CA GLU A 133 -5.62 4.89 -13.19
C GLU A 133 -4.15 4.45 -13.24
N THR A 134 -3.30 5.02 -12.37
CA THR A 134 -1.89 4.61 -12.32
C THR A 134 -1.70 3.17 -11.83
N LEU A 135 -2.60 2.65 -10.98
CA LEU A 135 -2.56 1.26 -10.52
C LEU A 135 -3.12 0.34 -11.61
N GLU A 136 -4.20 0.76 -12.26
CA GLU A 136 -4.79 0.05 -13.40
C GLU A 136 -3.81 -0.10 -14.55
N ASP A 137 -3.00 0.93 -14.82
CA ASP A 137 -1.92 0.88 -15.79
C ASP A 137 -0.85 -0.15 -15.43
N ILE A 138 -0.49 -0.26 -14.14
CA ILE A 138 0.45 -1.29 -13.67
C ILE A 138 -0.15 -2.68 -13.89
N LEU A 139 -1.43 -2.86 -13.52
CA LEU A 139 -2.13 -4.13 -13.71
C LEU A 139 -2.28 -4.48 -15.19
N ARG A 140 -2.59 -3.52 -16.05
CA ARG A 140 -2.74 -3.70 -17.50
C ARG A 140 -1.42 -4.08 -18.18
N ARG A 141 -0.31 -3.48 -17.75
CA ARG A 141 1.03 -3.81 -18.24
C ARG A 141 1.64 -5.04 -17.57
N GLU A 142 1.03 -5.51 -16.48
CA GLU A 142 1.52 -6.64 -15.67
C GLU A 142 2.98 -6.46 -15.21
N THR A 143 3.40 -5.19 -15.07
CA THR A 143 4.79 -4.82 -14.81
C THR A 143 4.84 -3.74 -13.75
N THR A 144 5.52 -4.03 -12.65
CA THR A 144 5.70 -3.12 -11.52
C THR A 144 6.67 -1.98 -11.84
N PRO A 145 6.62 -0.88 -11.07
CA PRO A 145 7.62 0.18 -11.19
C PRO A 145 9.07 -0.28 -11.00
N ALA A 146 9.29 -1.31 -10.18
CA ALA A 146 10.63 -1.88 -9.97
C ALA A 146 11.12 -2.61 -11.22
N GLU A 147 10.27 -3.45 -11.82
CA GLU A 147 10.58 -4.15 -13.07
C GLU A 147 10.85 -3.16 -14.21
N MET A 148 10.05 -2.09 -14.34
CA MET A 148 10.32 -1.04 -15.34
C MET A 148 11.70 -0.41 -15.16
N LYS A 149 12.13 -0.17 -13.91
CA LYS A 149 13.47 0.38 -13.64
C LYS A 149 14.57 -0.63 -13.94
N LEU A 150 14.33 -1.93 -13.71
CA LEU A 150 15.27 -2.98 -14.10
C LEU A 150 15.43 -3.07 -15.62
N ASP A 151 14.34 -2.94 -16.38
CA ASP A 151 14.40 -2.88 -17.84
C ASP A 151 15.20 -1.68 -18.33
N LEU A 152 15.04 -0.52 -17.69
CA LEU A 152 15.83 0.68 -17.98
C LEU A 152 17.31 0.47 -17.65
N TYR A 153 17.59 -0.10 -16.47
CA TYR A 153 18.92 -0.42 -15.97
C TYR A 153 19.68 -1.35 -16.94
N HIS A 154 19.06 -2.47 -17.34
CA HIS A 154 19.65 -3.43 -18.26
C HIS A 154 19.63 -2.97 -19.72
N GLY A 155 18.76 -2.01 -20.06
CA GLY A 155 18.64 -1.42 -21.38
C GLY A 155 19.45 -0.12 -21.49
N ARG A 156 18.74 1.00 -21.74
CA ARG A 156 19.35 2.27 -22.12
C ARG A 156 20.24 2.92 -21.06
N TRP A 157 20.12 2.53 -19.79
CA TRP A 157 21.02 3.01 -18.74
C TRP A 157 22.33 2.21 -18.67
N ASN A 158 22.45 1.11 -19.42
CA ASN A 158 23.67 0.32 -19.60
C ASN A 158 24.36 -0.05 -18.27
N GLY A 159 23.58 -0.56 -17.32
CA GLY A 159 24.08 -0.97 -16.01
C GLY A 159 24.41 0.17 -15.04
N SER A 160 24.07 1.43 -15.38
CA SER A 160 24.17 2.56 -14.47
C SER A 160 22.82 2.90 -13.81
N VAL A 161 22.88 3.33 -12.55
CA VAL A 161 21.72 3.87 -11.82
C VAL A 161 21.68 5.40 -11.86
N ASP A 162 22.72 6.08 -12.34
CA ASP A 162 22.81 7.55 -12.34
C ASP A 162 21.61 8.23 -13.03
N PRO A 163 21.09 7.74 -14.17
CA PRO A 163 19.93 8.37 -14.81
C PRO A 163 18.65 8.35 -13.96
N LEU A 164 18.56 7.48 -12.94
CA LEU A 164 17.42 7.46 -12.03
C LEU A 164 17.22 8.80 -11.32
N TYR A 165 18.32 9.50 -10.99
CA TYR A 165 18.28 10.76 -10.24
C TYR A 165 17.80 11.96 -11.06
N SER A 166 17.86 11.89 -12.40
CA SER A 166 17.31 12.93 -13.28
C SER A 166 15.92 12.57 -13.78
N GLU A 167 15.69 11.30 -14.13
CA GLU A 167 14.44 10.88 -14.77
C GLU A 167 13.28 10.63 -13.78
N TYR A 168 13.59 10.34 -12.51
CA TYR A 168 12.61 10.17 -11.44
C TYR A 168 12.70 11.27 -10.38
N ALA A 169 13.32 12.41 -10.70
CA ALA A 169 13.28 13.60 -9.87
C ALA A 169 11.83 14.12 -9.71
N TYR A 170 11.54 14.72 -8.56
CA TYR A 170 10.27 15.41 -8.30
C TYR A 170 10.27 16.83 -8.87
#